data_AF-A0A2V7ZI85-F1
#
_entry.id   AF-A0A2V7ZI85-F1
#
_cell.length_a   1.000
_cell.length_b   1.000
_cell.length_c   1.000
_cell.angle_alpha   90.00
_cell.angle_beta   90.00
_cell.angle_gamma   90.00
#
_symmetry.space_group_name_H-M   'P 1'
#
loop_
_entity.id
_entity.type
_entity.pdbx_description
1 polymer ?
#
loop_
_entity_poly.entity_id
_entity_poly.type
_entity_poly.pdbx_seq_one_letter_code
_entity_poly.pdbx_strand_id
1 'polypeptide(L)'
;MEERRRTATGPDQHDHDHQAVPSDLALRVKAIESLLVEKGLVDRAALDAIVDAYETKIGPRNGARVVARAWVDPAYKKRLLTDATAAIAELGYSGGQGEDMIVLENTPKVHNLIVCTLCSCYPWPVLGLPPVWYKSAPYRSRAV
;
A
#
# COMPACT_ATOMS: atom_id res chain seq x y z
N MET A 1 -7.98 58.07 41.71
CA MET A 1 -8.57 57.27 42.80
C MET A 1 -8.76 55.87 42.25
N GLU A 2 -7.78 54.97 42.30
CA GLU A 2 -7.00 54.55 43.49
C GLU A 2 -8.00 54.22 44.63
N GLU A 3 -8.11 53.02 45.21
CA GLU A 3 -7.06 52.03 45.44
C GLU A 3 -7.64 50.76 46.10
N ARG A 4 -7.06 49.58 45.74
CA ARG A 4 -6.75 48.36 46.54
C ARG A 4 -7.85 47.60 47.33
N ARG A 5 -7.72 46.31 47.68
CA ARG A 5 -7.00 45.07 47.27
C ARG A 5 -7.13 44.10 48.47
N ARG A 6 -7.38 42.79 48.23
CA ARG A 6 -6.69 41.58 48.81
C ARG A 6 -7.64 40.37 48.94
N THR A 7 -7.56 39.37 48.05
CA THR A 7 -6.73 38.13 48.00
C THR A 7 -7.38 36.91 48.67
N ALA A 8 -7.60 35.82 47.92
CA ALA A 8 -7.03 34.47 48.17
C ALA A 8 -7.50 33.43 47.10
N THR A 9 -6.53 32.64 46.59
CA THR A 9 -6.58 31.22 46.11
C THR A 9 -7.73 30.76 45.19
N GLY A 10 -7.52 30.20 43.99
CA GLY A 10 -6.32 29.76 43.27
C GLY A 10 -6.72 29.25 41.87
N PRO A 11 -5.79 28.90 40.96
CA PRO A 11 -6.15 28.10 39.82
C PRO A 11 -5.82 26.64 40.14
N ASP A 12 -6.85 25.83 40.34
CA ASP A 12 -6.71 24.40 40.03
C ASP A 12 -6.51 24.32 38.52
N GLN A 13 -5.25 24.43 38.10
CA GLN A 13 -4.82 23.92 36.80
C GLN A 13 -4.92 22.40 36.89
N HIS A 14 -6.14 21.89 36.72
CA HIS A 14 -6.31 20.53 36.24
C HIS A 14 -5.86 20.52 34.78
N ASP A 15 -4.55 20.32 34.61
CA ASP A 15 -3.95 19.89 33.36
C ASP A 15 -4.50 18.48 33.10
N HIS A 16 -5.69 18.44 32.50
CA HIS A 16 -6.25 17.20 32.03
C HIS A 16 -5.39 16.77 30.84
N ASP A 17 -4.48 15.84 31.12
CA ASP A 17 -3.82 14.98 30.16
C ASP A 17 -4.89 14.17 29.42
N HIS A 18 -5.64 14.85 28.54
CA HIS A 18 -6.60 14.23 27.67
C HIS A 18 -5.80 13.52 26.59
N GLN A 19 -5.66 12.20 26.75
CA GLN A 19 -5.28 11.32 25.65
C GLN A 19 -6.07 11.75 24.41
N ALA A 20 -5.37 12.11 23.34
CA ALA A 20 -6.00 12.47 22.09
C ALA A 20 -6.89 11.30 21.65
N VAL A 21 -8.21 11.54 21.64
CA VAL A 21 -9.17 10.52 21.23
C VAL A 21 -8.85 10.14 19.79
N PRO A 22 -8.74 8.84 19.45
CA PRO A 22 -8.53 8.41 18.07
C PRO A 22 -9.59 9.02 17.15
N SER A 23 -9.23 9.25 15.89
CA SER A 23 -10.19 9.77 14.91
C SER A 23 -11.41 8.84 14.79
N ASP A 24 -12.58 9.37 14.42
CA ASP A 24 -13.78 8.56 14.17
C ASP A 24 -13.51 7.39 13.20
N LEU A 25 -12.67 7.61 12.19
CA LEU A 25 -12.22 6.54 11.29
C LEU A 25 -11.45 5.44 12.03
N ALA A 26 -10.50 5.80 12.89
CA ALA A 26 -9.72 4.84 13.67
C ALA A 26 -10.62 4.03 14.63
N LEU A 27 -11.60 4.69 15.26
CA LEU A 27 -12.58 4.03 16.12
C LEU A 27 -13.45 3.02 15.34
N ARG A 28 -13.95 3.41 14.15
CA ARG A 28 -14.74 2.53 13.28
C ARG A 28 -13.94 1.33 12.78
N VAL A 29 -12.68 1.53 12.38
CA VAL A 29 -11.79 0.43 11.98
C VAL A 29 -11.61 -0.55 13.15
N LYS A 30 -11.37 -0.03 14.36
CA LYS A 30 -11.17 -0.89 15.53
C LYS A 30 -12.43 -1.66 15.93
N ALA A 31 -13.60 -1.03 15.80
CA ALA A 31 -14.89 -1.69 16.06
C ALA A 31 -15.14 -2.85 15.07
N ILE A 32 -14.87 -2.64 13.77
CA ILE A 32 -15.00 -3.69 12.75
C ILE A 32 -14.01 -4.82 13.01
N GLU A 33 -12.73 -4.51 13.26
CA GLU A 33 -11.71 -5.52 13.58
C GLU A 33 -12.14 -6.37 14.78
N SER A 34 -12.59 -5.73 15.86
CA SER A 34 -13.00 -6.42 17.09
C SER A 34 -14.20 -7.35 16.85
N LEU A 35 -15.21 -6.88 16.12
CA LEU A 35 -16.40 -7.68 15.77
C LEU A 35 -16.05 -8.90 14.90
N LEU A 36 -15.17 -8.75 13.92
CA LEU A 36 -14.77 -9.85 13.03
C LEU A 36 -13.92 -10.89 13.75
N VAL A 37 -13.06 -10.46 14.68
CA VAL A 37 -12.27 -11.35 15.55
C VAL A 37 -13.18 -12.10 16.52
N GLU A 38 -14.12 -11.41 17.18
CA GLU A 38 -15.08 -12.05 18.10
C GLU A 38 -15.94 -13.12 17.39
N LYS A 39 -16.33 -12.85 16.13
CA LYS A 39 -17.05 -13.82 15.29
C LYS A 39 -16.17 -14.96 14.75
N GLY A 40 -14.86 -14.96 15.01
CA GLY A 40 -13.92 -15.96 14.49
C GLY A 40 -13.71 -15.90 12.97
N LEU A 41 -14.06 -14.77 12.33
CA LEU A 41 -13.91 -14.58 10.88
C LEU A 41 -12.51 -14.11 10.48
N VAL A 42 -11.77 -13.53 11.44
CA VAL A 42 -10.43 -12.98 11.24
C VAL A 42 -9.54 -13.34 12.42
N ASP A 43 -8.31 -13.76 12.12
CA ASP A 43 -7.23 -13.92 13.09
C ASP A 43 -6.32 -12.67 13.06
N ARG A 44 -6.03 -12.10 14.23
CA ARG A 44 -5.14 -10.93 14.36
C ARG A 44 -3.72 -11.25 13.91
N ALA A 45 -3.22 -12.44 14.22
CA ALA A 45 -1.86 -12.82 13.79
C ALA A 45 -1.75 -12.91 12.27
N ALA A 46 -2.82 -13.36 11.59
CA ALA A 46 -2.89 -13.36 10.13
C ALA A 46 -2.94 -11.94 9.55
N LEU A 47 -3.66 -10.99 10.18
CA LEU A 47 -3.64 -9.59 9.78
C LEU A 47 -2.24 -8.98 9.87
N ASP A 48 -1.56 -9.17 11.00
CA ASP A 48 -0.20 -8.67 11.20
C ASP A 48 0.77 -9.23 10.16
N ALA A 49 0.64 -10.52 9.83
CA ALA A 49 1.46 -11.16 8.79
C ALA A 49 1.21 -10.55 7.40
N ILE A 50 -0.04 -10.18 7.07
CA ILE A 50 -0.39 -9.51 5.81
C ILE A 50 0.22 -8.11 5.77
N VAL A 51 0.13 -7.34 6.87
CA VAL A 51 0.72 -6.00 6.96
C VAL A 51 2.23 -6.07 6.77
N ASP A 52 2.93 -6.92 7.53
CA ASP A 52 4.38 -7.09 7.41
C ASP A 52 4.79 -7.52 5.99
N ALA A 53 4.06 -8.43 5.37
CA ALA A 53 4.36 -8.87 4.01
C ALA A 53 4.39 -7.70 3.01
N TYR A 54 3.41 -6.80 3.02
CA TYR A 54 3.35 -5.68 2.08
C TYR A 54 4.18 -4.46 2.50
N GLU A 55 4.45 -4.29 3.79
CA GLU A 55 5.30 -3.19 4.25
C GLU A 55 6.80 -3.49 4.08
N THR A 56 7.22 -4.75 4.23
CA THR A 56 8.65 -5.08 4.35
C THR A 56 9.16 -6.06 3.29
N LYS A 57 8.31 -6.94 2.74
CA LYS A 57 8.75 -8.06 1.88
C LYS A 57 8.39 -7.88 0.40
N ILE A 58 7.18 -7.41 0.11
CA ILE A 58 6.63 -7.32 -1.24
C ILE A 58 6.65 -5.87 -1.71
N GLY A 59 7.46 -5.59 -2.73
CA GLY A 59 7.62 -4.23 -3.24
C GLY A 59 8.41 -4.14 -4.54
N PRO A 60 8.68 -2.92 -5.03
CA PRO A 60 9.21 -2.67 -6.38
C PRO A 60 10.62 -3.22 -6.63
N ARG A 61 11.34 -3.64 -5.57
CA ARG A 61 12.61 -4.36 -5.70
C ARG A 61 12.46 -5.70 -6.44
N ASN A 62 11.28 -6.33 -6.37
CA ASN A 62 10.99 -7.58 -7.08
C ASN A 62 10.97 -7.34 -8.59
N GLY A 63 10.18 -6.36 -9.05
CA GLY A 63 10.12 -5.94 -10.45
C GLY A 63 11.47 -5.44 -10.98
N ALA A 64 12.24 -4.72 -10.16
CA ALA A 64 13.59 -4.28 -10.54
C ALA A 64 14.52 -5.48 -10.84
N ARG A 65 14.44 -6.56 -10.07
CA ARG A 65 15.20 -7.80 -10.33
C ARG A 65 14.73 -8.52 -11.60
N VAL A 66 13.43 -8.56 -11.86
CA VAL A 66 12.86 -9.08 -13.11
C VAL A 66 13.43 -8.33 -14.32
N VAL A 67 13.39 -6.99 -14.28
CA VAL A 67 13.90 -6.13 -15.36
C VAL A 67 15.40 -6.29 -15.54
N ALA A 68 16.17 -6.26 -14.45
CA ALA A 68 17.63 -6.41 -14.50
C ALA A 68 18.03 -7.75 -15.14
N ARG A 69 17.35 -8.85 -14.78
CA ARG A 69 17.58 -10.15 -15.41
C ARG A 69 17.24 -10.14 -16.89
N ALA A 70 16.13 -9.53 -17.29
CA ALA A 70 15.75 -9.41 -18.70
C ALA A 70 16.74 -8.58 -19.53
N TRP A 71 17.47 -7.64 -18.93
CA TRP A 71 18.51 -6.87 -19.63
C TRP A 71 19.76 -7.69 -19.93
N VAL A 72 20.15 -8.62 -19.06
CA VAL A 72 21.42 -9.36 -19.19
C VAL A 72 21.22 -10.80 -19.70
N ASP A 73 20.00 -11.33 -19.66
CA ASP A 73 19.64 -12.67 -20.12
C ASP A 73 18.55 -12.58 -21.22
N PRO A 74 18.95 -12.57 -22.50
CA PRO A 74 18.00 -12.51 -23.62
C PRO A 74 17.04 -13.70 -23.70
N ALA A 75 17.44 -14.88 -23.20
CA ALA A 75 16.58 -16.05 -23.18
C ALA A 75 15.48 -15.90 -22.12
N TYR A 76 15.82 -15.38 -20.94
CA TYR A 76 14.83 -15.01 -19.93
C TYR A 76 13.91 -13.90 -20.43
N LYS A 77 14.43 -12.85 -21.09
CA LYS A 77 13.60 -11.80 -21.69
C LYS A 77 12.58 -12.38 -22.66
N LYS A 78 12.97 -13.32 -23.52
CA LYS A 78 12.06 -13.99 -24.44
C LYS A 78 10.94 -14.74 -23.70
N ARG A 79 11.27 -15.46 -22.63
CA ARG A 79 10.27 -16.14 -21.79
C ARG A 79 9.33 -15.14 -21.11
N LEU A 80 9.90 -14.07 -20.52
CA LEU A 80 9.15 -13.01 -19.84
C LEU A 80 8.11 -12.33 -20.75
N LEU A 81 8.44 -12.12 -22.03
CA LEU A 81 7.51 -11.53 -23.00
C LEU A 81 6.51 -12.54 -23.58
N THR A 82 6.76 -13.84 -23.42
CA THR A 82 5.85 -14.90 -23.90
C THR A 82 4.85 -15.29 -22.82
N ASP A 83 5.32 -15.49 -21.59
CA ASP A 83 4.53 -15.82 -20.41
C ASP A 83 5.18 -15.14 -19.20
N ALA A 84 4.65 -13.96 -18.85
CA ALA A 84 5.23 -13.19 -17.77
C ALA A 84 4.98 -13.83 -16.41
N THR A 85 3.81 -14.47 -16.19
CA THR A 85 3.50 -15.14 -14.92
C THR A 85 4.52 -16.23 -14.63
N ALA A 86 4.77 -17.13 -15.59
CA ALA A 86 5.75 -18.20 -15.42
C ALA A 86 7.18 -17.65 -15.25
N ALA A 87 7.55 -16.61 -16.00
CA ALA A 87 8.89 -16.05 -15.93
C ALA A 87 9.18 -15.35 -14.59
N ILE A 88 8.26 -14.56 -14.04
CA ILE A 88 8.47 -13.93 -12.71
C ILE A 88 8.51 -14.98 -11.59
N ALA A 89 7.81 -16.12 -11.77
CA ALA A 89 7.85 -17.23 -10.83
C ALA A 89 9.23 -17.92 -10.77
N GLU A 90 10.06 -17.86 -11.84
CA GLU A 90 11.47 -18.30 -11.77
C GLU A 90 12.29 -17.54 -10.71
N LEU A 91 11.83 -16.34 -10.32
CA LEU A 91 12.45 -15.52 -9.27
C LEU A 91 11.67 -15.58 -7.94
N GLY A 92 10.68 -16.47 -7.83
CA GLY A 92 9.85 -16.65 -6.64
C GLY A 92 8.74 -15.62 -6.48
N TYR A 93 8.39 -14.86 -7.52
CA TYR A 93 7.31 -13.87 -7.45
C TYR A 93 6.01 -14.48 -7.99
N SER A 94 4.98 -14.49 -7.16
CA SER A 94 3.62 -14.95 -7.48
C SER A 94 2.65 -14.39 -6.44
N GLY A 95 1.35 -14.61 -6.63
CA GLY A 95 0.33 -14.33 -5.62
C GLY A 95 -0.75 -13.35 -6.10
N GLY A 96 -1.51 -12.84 -5.14
CA GLY A 96 -2.70 -12.03 -5.39
C GLY A 96 -2.42 -10.78 -6.21
N GLN A 97 -3.33 -10.43 -7.11
CA GLN A 97 -3.22 -9.30 -8.05
C GLN A 97 -2.05 -9.42 -9.04
N GLY A 98 -1.57 -10.63 -9.29
CA GLY A 98 -0.51 -10.94 -10.26
C GLY A 98 -0.56 -12.39 -10.73
N GLU A 99 -1.74 -12.99 -10.70
CA GLU A 99 -2.02 -14.34 -11.17
C GLU A 99 -1.84 -14.43 -12.69
N ASP A 100 -2.29 -13.40 -13.41
CA ASP A 100 -2.19 -13.29 -14.87
C ASP A 100 -1.41 -12.03 -15.25
N MET A 101 -0.12 -12.20 -15.54
CA MET A 101 0.81 -11.12 -15.80
C MET A 101 1.07 -10.97 -17.29
N ILE A 102 1.17 -9.71 -17.72
CA ILE A 102 1.65 -9.32 -19.04
C ILE A 102 2.74 -8.27 -18.83
N VAL A 103 3.86 -8.42 -19.53
CA VAL A 103 4.95 -7.45 -19.52
C VAL A 103 4.96 -6.68 -20.85
N LEU A 104 4.99 -5.36 -20.76
CA LEU A 104 5.03 -4.47 -21.91
C LEU A 104 6.44 -3.91 -22.08
N GLU A 105 7.08 -4.23 -23.20
CA GLU A 105 8.41 -3.73 -23.53
C GLU A 105 8.33 -2.32 -24.13
N ASN A 106 9.04 -1.37 -23.51
CA ASN A 106 9.32 -0.09 -24.15
C ASN A 106 10.40 -0.25 -25.20
N THR A 107 10.23 0.44 -26.34
CA THR A 107 11.20 0.49 -27.44
C THR A 107 11.48 1.94 -27.81
N PRO A 108 12.46 2.24 -28.69
CA PRO A 108 12.68 3.62 -29.16
C PRO A 108 11.45 4.27 -29.82
N LYS A 109 10.47 3.46 -30.26
CA LYS A 109 9.26 3.94 -30.95
C LYS A 109 7.99 3.85 -30.11
N VAL A 110 8.01 3.13 -29.00
CA VAL A 110 6.82 2.83 -28.20
C VAL A 110 7.15 3.01 -26.71
N HIS A 111 6.38 3.86 -26.06
CA HIS A 111 6.41 4.05 -24.62
C HIS A 111 5.08 3.59 -24.02
N ASN A 112 5.14 2.59 -23.13
CA ASN A 112 3.99 2.04 -22.44
C ASN A 112 3.83 2.70 -21.06
N LEU A 113 2.58 2.92 -20.67
CA LEU A 113 2.14 3.38 -19.36
C LEU A 113 0.91 2.57 -18.96
N ILE A 114 0.75 2.29 -17.67
CA ILE A 114 -0.34 1.47 -17.13
C ILE A 114 -1.24 2.34 -16.23
N VAL A 115 -2.56 2.19 -16.36
CA VAL A 115 -3.55 2.83 -15.49
C VAL A 115 -4.75 1.92 -15.26
N CYS A 116 -5.35 1.99 -14.07
CA CYS A 116 -6.66 1.43 -13.79
C CYS A 116 -7.67 2.56 -13.65
N THR A 117 -8.36 2.91 -14.74
CA THR A 117 -9.28 4.06 -14.75
C THR A 117 -10.46 3.86 -13.78
N LEU A 118 -10.91 2.62 -13.57
CA LEU A 118 -12.09 2.31 -12.76
C LEU A 118 -11.82 2.22 -11.25
N CYS A 119 -10.62 1.82 -10.83
CA CYS A 119 -10.30 1.67 -9.41
C CYS A 119 -8.81 1.85 -9.11
N SER A 120 -8.07 0.75 -9.00
CA SER A 120 -6.68 0.73 -8.53
C SER A 120 -5.91 -0.57 -8.82
N CYS A 121 -6.34 -1.38 -9.79
CA CYS A 121 -5.67 -2.64 -10.15
C CYS A 121 -4.16 -2.42 -10.36
N TYR A 122 -3.33 -3.29 -9.79
CA TYR A 122 -1.88 -3.09 -9.78
C TYR A 122 -1.14 -4.41 -9.52
N PRO A 123 0.04 -4.66 -10.11
CA PRO A 123 0.69 -5.97 -10.03
C PRO A 123 1.47 -6.14 -8.72
N TRP A 124 0.79 -6.56 -7.65
CA TRP A 124 1.36 -6.60 -6.30
C TRP A 124 2.61 -7.48 -6.16
N PRO A 125 2.71 -8.69 -6.75
CA PRO A 125 3.88 -9.55 -6.54
C PRO A 125 5.21 -8.91 -6.96
N VAL A 126 5.18 -7.99 -7.92
CA VAL A 126 6.38 -7.34 -8.47
C VAL A 126 6.55 -5.88 -8.06
N LEU A 127 5.47 -5.17 -7.70
CA LEU A 127 5.52 -3.73 -7.37
C LEU A 127 5.00 -3.38 -5.96
N GLY A 128 4.40 -4.33 -5.23
CA GLY A 128 3.75 -4.07 -3.94
C GLY A 128 2.45 -3.27 -4.09
N LEU A 129 2.02 -2.63 -3.00
CA LEU A 129 0.81 -1.81 -3.01
C LEU A 129 1.00 -0.52 -3.82
N PRO A 130 -0.01 -0.09 -4.61
CA PRO A 130 0.13 1.07 -5.48
C PRO A 130 0.26 2.39 -4.69
N PRO A 131 1.04 3.34 -5.21
CA PRO A 131 1.18 4.66 -4.60
C PRO A 131 -0.15 5.43 -4.63
N VAL A 132 -0.29 6.40 -3.73
CA VAL A 132 -1.54 7.18 -3.57
C VAL A 132 -1.95 7.87 -4.87
N TRP A 133 -1.01 8.45 -5.61
CA TRP A 133 -1.31 9.15 -6.86
C TRP A 133 -1.90 8.23 -7.94
N TYR A 134 -1.49 6.95 -7.98
CA TYR A 134 -1.98 5.97 -8.96
C TYR A 134 -3.47 5.67 -8.74
N LYS A 135 -3.89 5.61 -7.48
CA LYS A 135 -5.28 5.35 -7.06
C LYS A 135 -6.19 6.57 -7.21
N SER A 136 -5.60 7.75 -7.35
CA SER A 136 -6.31 9.03 -7.32
C SER A 136 -7.01 9.36 -8.64
N ALA A 137 -8.11 10.11 -8.57
CA ALA A 137 -8.85 10.54 -9.74
C ALA A 137 -7.98 11.34 -10.75
N PRO A 138 -7.09 12.28 -10.35
CA PRO A 138 -6.29 13.05 -11.29
C PRO A 138 -5.44 12.23 -12.25
N TYR A 139 -4.81 11.15 -11.79
CA TYR A 139 -4.04 10.26 -12.67
C TYR A 139 -4.99 9.46 -13.57
N ARG A 140 -5.99 8.82 -12.94
CA ARG A 140 -6.91 7.91 -13.60
C ARG A 140 -7.75 8.55 -14.71
N SER A 141 -8.08 9.84 -14.60
CA SER A 141 -8.89 10.55 -15.60
C SER A 141 -8.09 11.20 -16.72
N ARG A 142 -6.76 11.33 -16.59
CA ARG A 142 -5.90 12.04 -17.55
C ARG A 142 -4.88 11.15 -18.26
N ALA A 143 -4.70 9.93 -17.77
CA ALA A 143 -3.75 8.98 -18.34
C ALA A 143 -4.26 8.33 -19.65
N VAL A 144 -5.55 8.47 -19.95
CA VAL A 144 -6.21 7.99 -21.18
C VAL A 144 -6.77 9.13 -22.00
#